data_AF-A0AAE0DAV4-F1
#
_entry.id   AF-A0AAE0DAV4-F1
#
_cell.length_a   1.000
_cell.length_b   1.000
_cell.length_c   1.000
_cell.angle_alpha   90.00
_cell.angle_beta   90.00
_cell.angle_gamma   90.00
#
_symmetry.space_group_name_H-M   'P 1'
#
loop_
_entity.id
_entity.type
_entity.pdbx_description
1 polymer ?
#
loop_
_entity_poly.entity_id
_entity_poly.type
_entity_poly.pdbx_seq_one_letter_code
_entity_poly.pdbx_strand_id
1 'polypeptide(L)'
;MRSFLGNIQHIDIEPLQLVTYDVSERFRLHYDWFYKLAEEIYLEHIPNRPHNRLGTVFAYLGDNCTGGETYFPDIKGVASDADGDKFSRTDTGMGPLVKPKKGTAIFWNNMHMNGSGDYRVLHVGLPVHSRQKIGLNMFSYYCPDSPIVGGNK
;
A
#
# COMPACT_ATOMS: atom_id res chain seq x y z
N MET A 1 1.97 -11.70 -30.76
CA MET A 1 2.15 -11.19 -29.39
C MET A 1 1.43 -12.15 -28.45
N ARG A 2 2.09 -13.23 -28.02
CA ARG A 2 1.48 -14.26 -27.14
C ARG A 2 1.87 -13.91 -25.71
N SER A 3 0.89 -13.36 -24.98
CA SER A 3 0.88 -12.95 -23.57
C SER A 3 1.99 -11.99 -23.11
N PHE A 4 1.70 -10.69 -23.14
CA PHE A 4 2.34 -9.74 -22.23
C PHE A 4 1.82 -10.02 -20.81
N LEU A 5 2.70 -10.38 -19.88
CA LEU A 5 2.33 -10.82 -18.52
C LEU A 5 2.46 -9.73 -17.44
N GLY A 6 2.78 -8.47 -17.77
CA GLY A 6 2.69 -7.41 -16.76
C GLY A 6 3.41 -6.09 -17.05
N ASN A 7 2.95 -5.06 -16.34
CA ASN A 7 3.36 -3.65 -16.26
C ASN A 7 3.92 -2.99 -17.53
N ILE A 8 3.07 -2.22 -18.21
CA ILE A 8 3.53 -1.14 -19.10
C ILE A 8 3.74 0.07 -18.20
N GLN A 9 5.00 0.45 -17.98
CA GLN A 9 5.35 1.54 -17.08
C GLN A 9 4.63 2.84 -17.49
N HIS A 10 3.90 3.43 -16.55
CA HIS A 10 3.25 4.72 -16.72
C HIS A 10 4.03 5.81 -15.99
N ILE A 11 4.00 7.03 -16.51
CA ILE A 11 4.71 8.18 -15.90
C ILE A 11 4.19 8.52 -14.50
N ASP A 12 2.91 8.29 -14.25
CA ASP A 12 2.26 8.58 -12.97
C ASP A 12 2.34 7.43 -11.96
N ILE A 13 3.07 6.35 -12.26
CA ILE A 13 3.21 5.18 -11.38
C ILE A 13 4.71 4.96 -11.11
N GLU A 14 5.08 4.71 -9.86
CA GLU A 14 6.44 4.28 -9.52
C GLU A 14 6.74 2.90 -10.14
N PRO A 15 8.02 2.58 -10.43
CA PRO A 15 8.40 1.21 -10.76
C PRO A 15 7.86 0.23 -9.73
N LEU A 16 7.27 -0.88 -10.21
CA LEU A 16 6.69 -1.90 -9.34
C LEU A 16 7.71 -2.40 -8.32
N GLN A 17 7.34 -2.38 -7.04
CA GLN A 17 8.20 -2.86 -5.97
C GLN A 17 7.72 -4.22 -5.46
N LEU A 18 8.48 -5.27 -5.79
CA LEU A 18 8.30 -6.59 -5.21
C LEU A 18 8.97 -6.65 -3.84
N VAL A 19 8.25 -7.16 -2.83
CA VAL A 19 8.76 -7.33 -1.48
C VAL A 19 8.52 -8.74 -0.98
N THR A 20 9.49 -9.26 -0.24
CA THR A 20 9.44 -10.58 0.36
C THR A 20 9.73 -10.44 1.84
N TYR A 21 8.98 -11.16 2.67
CA TYR A 21 9.16 -11.21 4.12
C TYR A 21 9.31 -12.67 4.56
N ASP A 22 10.47 -12.98 5.11
CA ASP A 22 10.77 -14.25 5.77
C ASP A 22 10.30 -14.25 7.23
N VAL A 23 10.46 -15.39 7.89
CA VAL A 23 10.08 -15.56 9.30
C VAL A 23 10.72 -14.45 10.16
N SER A 24 9.92 -13.88 11.04
CA SER A 24 10.20 -12.73 11.93
C SER A 24 10.32 -11.35 11.25
N GLU A 25 10.44 -11.29 9.93
CA GLU A 25 10.52 -10.02 9.23
C GLU A 25 9.19 -9.29 9.28
N ARG A 26 9.29 -7.95 9.32
CA ARG A 26 8.16 -7.04 9.42
C ARG A 26 8.50 -5.75 8.69
N PHE A 27 7.48 -4.96 8.39
CA PHE A 27 7.68 -3.58 7.96
C PHE A 27 7.14 -2.63 9.03
N ARG A 28 7.96 -1.67 9.46
CA ARG A 28 7.65 -0.81 10.61
C ARG A 28 6.43 0.07 10.33
N LEU A 29 5.83 0.58 11.41
CA LEU A 29 4.70 1.50 11.34
C LEU A 29 5.11 2.77 10.61
N HIS A 30 4.38 3.15 9.55
CA HIS A 30 4.76 4.23 8.65
C HIS A 30 3.57 4.75 7.83
N TYR A 31 3.83 5.81 7.07
CA TYR A 31 3.01 6.31 5.97
C TYR A 31 3.74 6.06 4.65
N ASP A 32 2.98 5.84 3.57
CA ASP A 32 3.58 5.85 2.23
C ASP A 32 3.81 7.27 1.70
N TRP A 33 3.01 8.24 2.15
CA TRP A 33 3.24 9.64 1.81
C TRP A 33 4.40 10.23 2.61
N PHE A 34 5.05 11.24 2.03
CA PHE A 34 6.20 11.91 2.60
C PHE A 34 5.81 13.23 3.26
N TYR A 35 6.36 13.52 4.45
CA TYR A 35 6.20 14.82 5.11
C TYR A 35 6.83 15.96 4.32
N LYS A 36 8.02 15.72 3.76
CA LYS A 36 8.67 16.58 2.78
C LYS A 36 8.51 15.91 1.42
N LEU A 37 8.10 16.66 0.39
CA LEU A 37 8.00 16.14 -0.98
C LEU A 37 9.31 15.49 -1.42
N ALA A 38 9.19 14.36 -2.11
CA ALA A 38 10.31 13.73 -2.78
C ALA A 38 10.69 14.56 -4.02
N GLU A 39 11.99 14.67 -4.30
CA GLU A 39 12.52 15.53 -5.36
C GLU A 39 12.89 14.74 -6.63
N GLU A 40 13.06 13.41 -6.53
CA GLU A 40 13.56 12.54 -7.60
C GLU A 40 12.49 11.59 -8.14
N ILE A 41 12.22 11.62 -9.44
CA ILE A 41 11.34 10.66 -10.11
C ILE A 41 12.21 9.55 -10.72
N TYR A 42 11.91 8.29 -10.40
CA TYR A 42 12.68 7.11 -10.85
C TYR A 42 12.36 6.67 -12.29
N LEU A 43 12.21 7.62 -13.22
CA LEU A 43 11.97 7.35 -14.63
C LEU A 43 12.96 8.12 -15.50
N GLU A 44 13.77 7.38 -16.24
CA GLU A 44 14.68 7.96 -17.22
C GLU A 44 13.89 8.82 -18.21
N HIS A 45 14.37 10.04 -18.49
CA HIS A 45 13.77 11.03 -19.40
C HIS A 45 12.58 11.84 -18.87
N ILE A 46 12.20 11.68 -17.60
CA ILE A 46 11.21 12.57 -16.96
C ILE A 46 11.94 13.58 -16.06
N PRO A 47 11.68 14.89 -16.20
CA PRO A 47 12.26 15.88 -15.29
C PRO A 47 11.85 15.60 -13.85
N ASN A 48 12.83 15.70 -12.94
CA ASN A 48 12.57 15.70 -11.52
C ASN A 48 11.53 16.77 -11.17
N ARG A 49 10.50 16.35 -10.45
CA ARG A 49 9.38 17.20 -10.03
C ARG A 49 9.04 16.86 -8.60
N PRO A 50 8.91 17.85 -7.70
CA PRO A 50 8.48 17.60 -6.33
C PRO A 50 7.16 16.84 -6.30
N HIS A 51 7.13 15.70 -5.61
CA HIS A 51 5.98 14.82 -5.61
C HIS A 51 5.78 14.10 -4.28
N ASN A 52 4.62 13.46 -4.18
CA ASN A 52 4.24 12.56 -3.11
C ASN A 52 3.55 11.32 -3.71
N ARG A 53 3.16 10.36 -2.88
CA ARG A 53 2.34 9.21 -3.30
C ARG A 53 0.87 9.52 -3.09
N LEU A 54 0.06 9.49 -4.14
CA LEU A 54 -1.39 9.71 -4.07
C LEU A 54 -2.12 8.51 -3.48
N GLY A 55 -1.82 7.32 -3.98
CA GLY A 55 -2.48 6.09 -3.62
C GLY A 55 -1.52 4.92 -3.69
N THR A 56 -1.84 3.90 -2.91
CA THR A 56 -1.09 2.66 -2.83
C THR A 56 -2.01 1.50 -3.13
N VAL A 57 -1.57 0.60 -4.01
CA VAL A 57 -2.09 -0.77 -4.09
C VAL A 57 -1.03 -1.70 -3.52
N PHE A 58 -1.40 -2.52 -2.55
CA PHE A 58 -0.58 -3.64 -2.09
C PHE A 58 -1.26 -4.95 -2.47
N ALA A 59 -0.66 -5.68 -3.41
CA ALA A 59 -1.16 -6.98 -3.85
C ALA A 59 -0.37 -8.11 -3.16
N TYR A 60 -1.07 -9.12 -2.67
CA TYR A 60 -0.46 -10.32 -2.10
C TYR A 60 -0.23 -11.35 -3.21
N LEU A 61 1.04 -11.65 -3.49
CA LEU A 61 1.45 -12.60 -4.52
C LEU A 61 1.78 -13.99 -3.97
N GLY A 62 2.15 -14.06 -2.68
CA GLY A 62 2.42 -15.29 -1.95
C GLY A 62 1.95 -15.19 -0.51
N ASP A 63 1.19 -16.19 -0.08
CA ASP A 63 0.50 -16.27 1.21
C ASP A 63 0.76 -17.58 1.95
N ASN A 64 1.83 -18.30 1.58
CA ASN A 64 2.23 -19.53 2.25
C ASN A 64 2.93 -19.18 3.57
N CYS A 65 2.22 -18.54 4.49
CA CYS A 65 2.71 -18.03 5.76
C CYS A 65 1.60 -17.95 6.83
N THR A 66 2.00 -17.82 8.09
CA THR A 66 1.14 -17.38 9.20
C THR A 66 1.59 -16.02 9.70
N GLY A 67 0.68 -15.23 10.28
CA GLY A 67 0.95 -13.81 10.59
C GLY A 67 1.06 -12.98 9.30
N GLY A 68 1.86 -11.92 9.34
CA GLY A 68 2.14 -11.10 8.16
C GLY A 68 1.02 -10.14 7.77
N GLU A 69 0.03 -9.91 8.63
CA GLU A 69 -1.10 -9.03 8.33
C GLU A 69 -0.64 -7.60 8.03
N THR A 70 -1.35 -6.92 7.13
CA THR A 70 -1.24 -5.47 6.99
C THR A 70 -2.25 -4.83 7.92
N TYR A 71 -1.77 -4.06 8.89
CA TYR A 71 -2.58 -3.49 9.98
C TYR A 71 -2.60 -1.95 9.90
N PHE A 72 -3.81 -1.38 9.98
CA PHE A 72 -4.05 0.07 9.97
C PHE A 72 -4.62 0.54 11.31
N PRO A 73 -3.80 0.90 12.31
CA PRO A 73 -4.27 1.18 13.68
C PRO A 73 -5.31 2.27 13.82
N ASP A 74 -5.32 3.27 12.93
CA ASP A 74 -6.17 4.46 13.08
C ASP A 74 -7.47 4.39 12.25
N ILE A 75 -7.74 3.24 11.63
CA ILE A 75 -8.98 2.97 10.88
C ILE A 75 -9.91 2.14 11.76
N LYS A 76 -11.23 2.28 11.61
CA LYS A 76 -12.18 1.38 12.30
C LYS A 76 -11.97 -0.07 11.84
N GLY A 77 -11.97 -1.02 12.79
CA GLY A 77 -11.87 -2.44 12.48
C GLY A 77 -13.04 -2.97 11.65
N VAL A 78 -12.86 -4.18 11.11
CA VAL A 78 -13.91 -4.85 10.34
C VAL A 78 -15.06 -5.33 11.24
N ALA A 79 -16.26 -5.44 10.67
CA ALA A 79 -17.43 -5.97 11.36
C ALA A 79 -17.21 -7.41 11.85
N SER A 80 -18.00 -7.84 12.83
CA SER A 80 -17.88 -9.18 13.42
C SER A 80 -18.18 -10.31 12.43
N ASP A 81 -19.03 -10.02 11.43
CA ASP A 81 -19.44 -10.92 10.34
C ASP A 81 -18.55 -10.81 9.09
N ALA A 82 -17.48 -10.02 9.14
CA ALA A 82 -16.50 -9.94 8.06
C ALA A 82 -15.83 -11.30 7.79
N ASP A 83 -15.40 -11.50 6.55
CA ASP A 83 -14.72 -12.69 6.08
C ASP A 83 -13.46 -13.00 6.92
N GLY A 84 -13.58 -14.02 7.78
CA GLY A 84 -12.52 -14.43 8.71
C GLY A 84 -11.28 -15.00 8.01
N ASP A 85 -11.37 -15.38 6.73
CA ASP A 85 -10.21 -15.82 5.95
C ASP A 85 -9.38 -14.63 5.44
N LYS A 86 -9.98 -13.44 5.35
CA LYS A 86 -9.33 -12.21 4.87
C LYS A 86 -8.93 -11.26 5.99
N PHE A 87 -9.63 -11.31 7.13
CA PHE A 87 -9.42 -10.34 8.20
C PHE A 87 -9.21 -11.03 9.56
N SER A 88 -8.26 -10.48 10.32
CA SER A 88 -8.19 -10.63 11.78
C SER A 88 -8.77 -9.38 12.45
N ARG A 89 -9.03 -9.44 13.75
CA ARG A 89 -9.56 -8.32 14.55
C ARG A 89 -8.69 -8.10 15.78
N THR A 90 -8.55 -6.83 16.18
CA THR A 90 -7.99 -6.46 17.48
C THR A 90 -9.07 -6.47 18.55
N ASP A 91 -8.67 -6.58 19.81
CA ASP A 91 -9.58 -6.43 20.95
C ASP A 91 -10.06 -4.99 21.14
N THR A 92 -9.33 -4.01 20.60
CA THR A 92 -9.68 -2.59 20.66
C THR A 92 -10.78 -2.20 19.67
N GLY A 93 -11.11 -3.07 18.71
CA GLY A 93 -12.02 -2.77 17.60
C GLY A 93 -11.42 -1.81 16.57
N MET A 94 -10.13 -1.47 16.71
CA MET A 94 -9.39 -0.61 15.78
C MET A 94 -8.56 -1.44 14.81
N GLY A 95 -8.49 -0.91 13.60
CA GLY A 95 -7.78 -1.38 12.43
C GLY A 95 -8.31 -2.67 11.80
N PRO A 96 -8.52 -2.71 10.48
CA PRO A 96 -8.48 -3.99 9.81
C PRO A 96 -7.06 -4.57 9.93
N LEU A 97 -6.98 -5.85 10.30
CA LEU A 97 -5.79 -6.67 10.06
C LEU A 97 -6.06 -7.49 8.81
N VAL A 98 -5.50 -7.06 7.69
CA VAL A 98 -5.67 -7.73 6.40
C VAL A 98 -4.70 -8.90 6.31
N LYS A 99 -5.23 -10.12 6.25
CA LYS A 99 -4.43 -11.34 6.13
C LYS A 99 -3.80 -11.43 4.74
N PRO A 100 -2.55 -11.90 4.64
CA PRO A 100 -2.00 -12.27 3.35
C PRO A 100 -2.87 -13.31 2.65
N LYS A 101 -3.36 -12.99 1.47
CA LYS A 101 -4.16 -13.92 0.65
C LYS A 101 -3.82 -13.75 -0.82
N LYS A 102 -3.20 -14.77 -1.41
CA LYS A 102 -2.70 -14.69 -2.78
C LYS A 102 -3.82 -14.32 -3.75
N GLY A 103 -3.55 -13.37 -4.63
CA GLY A 103 -4.51 -12.88 -5.64
C GLY A 103 -5.47 -11.81 -5.12
N THR A 104 -5.33 -11.38 -3.86
CA THR A 104 -6.04 -10.22 -3.33
C THR A 104 -5.14 -8.99 -3.32
N ALA A 105 -5.77 -7.82 -3.25
CA ALA A 105 -5.08 -6.56 -3.06
C ALA A 105 -5.89 -5.65 -2.16
N ILE A 106 -5.18 -4.75 -1.49
CA ILE A 106 -5.76 -3.62 -0.76
C ILE A 106 -5.33 -2.34 -1.43
N PHE A 107 -6.21 -1.35 -1.38
CA PHE A 107 -5.99 -0.03 -1.93
C PHE A 107 -6.36 1.03 -0.90
N TRP A 108 -5.55 2.07 -0.80
CA TRP A 108 -5.86 3.26 -0.01
C TRP A 108 -5.31 4.52 -0.66
N ASN A 109 -5.98 5.64 -0.39
CA ASN A 109 -5.53 6.97 -0.76
C ASN A 109 -4.68 7.54 0.38
N ASN A 110 -3.46 7.94 0.05
CA ASN A 110 -2.50 8.48 1.00
C ASN A 110 -2.71 9.98 1.27
N MET A 111 -3.47 10.67 0.43
CA MET A 111 -3.57 12.13 0.44
C MET A 111 -5.03 12.58 0.43
N HIS A 112 -5.31 13.69 1.13
CA HIS A 112 -6.56 14.43 1.02
C HIS A 112 -6.58 15.32 -0.23
N MET A 113 -7.78 15.78 -0.63
CA MET A 113 -7.97 16.64 -1.81
C MET A 113 -7.23 17.98 -1.73
N ASN A 114 -6.93 18.45 -0.51
CA ASN A 114 -6.15 19.67 -0.27
C ASN A 114 -4.62 19.43 -0.39
N GLY A 115 -4.19 18.21 -0.74
CA GLY A 115 -2.79 17.85 -0.88
C GLY A 115 -2.05 17.53 0.44
N SER A 116 -2.74 17.47 1.58
CA SER A 116 -2.12 17.00 2.83
C SER A 116 -2.18 15.48 2.95
N GLY A 117 -1.18 14.86 3.57
CA GLY A 117 -1.17 13.43 3.89
C GLY A 117 -2.34 13.03 4.80
N ASP A 118 -2.93 11.86 4.54
CA ASP A 118 -3.98 11.27 5.36
C ASP A 118 -3.33 10.48 6.51
N TYR A 119 -3.47 10.98 7.73
CA TYR A 119 -2.89 10.34 8.92
C TYR A 119 -3.61 9.05 9.30
N ARG A 120 -4.82 8.80 8.80
CA ARG A 120 -5.58 7.57 9.10
C ARG A 120 -4.95 6.34 8.45
N VAL A 121 -4.17 6.52 7.38
CA VAL A 121 -3.53 5.41 6.64
C VAL A 121 -2.18 5.01 7.21
N LEU A 122 -1.87 5.40 8.46
CA LEU A 122 -0.75 4.84 9.20
C LEU A 122 -0.89 3.32 9.19
N HIS A 123 0.16 2.61 8.81
CA HIS A 123 0.08 1.15 8.68
C HIS A 123 1.40 0.44 8.92
N VAL A 124 1.30 -0.85 9.22
CA VAL A 124 2.43 -1.73 9.55
C VAL A 124 2.22 -3.09 8.89
N GLY A 125 3.31 -3.68 8.40
CA GLY A 125 3.33 -5.10 8.05
C GLY A 125 3.74 -5.90 9.28
N LEU A 126 2.81 -6.63 9.89
CA LEU A 126 3.08 -7.43 11.08
C LEU A 126 4.08 -8.56 10.79
N PRO A 127 4.76 -9.10 11.82
CA PRO A 127 5.73 -10.17 11.63
C PRO A 127 5.14 -11.41 10.95
N VAL A 128 5.90 -12.00 10.03
CA VAL A 128 5.63 -13.34 9.51
C VAL A 128 6.07 -14.37 10.56
N HIS A 129 5.21 -15.34 10.87
CA HIS A 129 5.48 -16.36 11.89
C HIS A 129 5.90 -17.71 11.29
N SER A 130 5.60 -17.95 10.02
CA SER A 130 6.06 -19.15 9.32
C SER A 130 6.26 -18.90 7.84
N ARG A 131 7.25 -19.58 7.24
CA ARG A 131 7.54 -19.55 5.80
C ARG A 131 7.69 -18.11 5.28
N GLN A 132 6.96 -17.71 4.22
CA GLN A 132 7.22 -16.48 3.49
C GLN A 132 5.96 -15.80 2.96
N LYS A 133 5.91 -14.47 3.09
CA LYS A 133 4.92 -13.57 2.46
C LYS A 133 5.57 -12.87 1.28
N ILE A 134 4.87 -12.78 0.16
CA ILE A 134 5.32 -12.01 -1.03
C ILE A 134 4.25 -10.98 -1.37
N GLY A 135 4.66 -9.72 -1.48
CA GLY A 135 3.82 -8.58 -1.81
C GLY A 135 4.34 -7.77 -2.98
N LEU A 136 3.46 -6.98 -3.57
CA LEU A 136 3.78 -6.03 -4.63
C LEU A 136 3.16 -4.68 -4.28
N ASN A 137 3.98 -3.66 -4.14
CA ASN A 137 3.52 -2.28 -4.05
C ASN A 137 3.40 -1.66 -5.44
N MET A 138 2.29 -0.95 -5.66
CA MET A 138 2.11 -0.01 -6.75
C MET A 138 1.81 1.35 -6.14
N PHE A 139 2.68 2.33 -6.38
CA PHE A 139 2.50 3.68 -5.89
C PHE A 139 2.22 4.62 -7.05
N SER A 140 1.20 5.46 -6.92
CA SER A 140 0.94 6.51 -7.91
C SER A 140 1.51 7.84 -7.45
N TYR A 141 2.14 8.59 -8.35
CA TYR A 141 2.64 9.92 -8.06
C TYR A 141 1.52 10.97 -7.92
N TYR A 142 1.76 11.95 -7.07
CA TYR A 142 1.03 13.22 -7.01
C TYR A 142 2.03 14.36 -6.99
N CYS A 143 1.91 15.27 -7.97
CA CYS A 143 2.69 16.49 -8.01
C CYS A 143 1.79 17.67 -7.60
N PRO A 144 2.14 18.47 -6.59
CA PRO A 144 1.25 19.52 -6.04
C PRO A 144 0.84 20.65 -7.00
N ASP A 145 1.56 20.79 -8.11
CA ASP A 145 1.26 21.71 -9.21
C ASP A 145 0.27 21.11 -10.23
N SER A 146 -0.23 19.90 -10.00
CA SER A 146 -1.36 19.28 -10.70
C SER A 146 -2.57 19.14 -9.76
N PRO A 147 -3.81 19.36 -10.22
CA PRO A 147 -4.99 19.10 -9.40
C PRO A 147 -5.17 17.60 -9.14
N ILE A 148 -5.64 17.24 -7.95
CA ILE A 148 -6.14 15.89 -7.68
C ILE A 148 -7.50 15.75 -8.38
N VAL A 149 -7.52 15.06 -9.52
CA VAL A 149 -8.75 14.85 -10.30
C VAL A 149 -9.60 13.77 -9.64
N GLY A 150 -10.90 14.03 -9.46
CA GLY A 150 -11.86 13.09 -8.87
C GLY A 150 -12.54 13.57 -7.58
N GLY A 151 -12.20 14.76 -7.08
CA GLY A 151 -12.82 15.39 -5.92
C GLY A 151 -13.76 16.53 -6.29
N ASN A 152 -15.04 16.40 -5.93
CA ASN A 152 -16.19 17.30 -6.19
C ASN A 152 -16.82 17.21 -7.59
N LYS A 153 -17.41 16.06 -7.91
CA LYS A 153 -18.66 16.01 -8.69
C LYS A 153 -19.78 15.47 -7.83
#